data_AF-N8WB02-F1
#
_entry.id   AF-N8WB02-F1
#
_cell.length_a   1.000
_cell.length_b   1.000
_cell.length_c   1.000
_cell.angle_alpha   90.00
_cell.angle_beta   90.00
_cell.angle_gamma   90.00
#
_symmetry.space_group_name_H-M   'P 1'
#
loop_
_entity.id
_entity.type
_entity.pdbx_description
1 polymer ?
#
loop_
_entity_poly.entity_id
_entity_poly.type
_entity_poly.pdbx_seq_one_letter_code
_entity_poly.pdbx_strand_id
1 'polypeptide(L)'
;MKSIFNKLILRFLSRTPENPKKETNRSSKELFWIILALLIIFLFWLYYPNFIIWKNEPSYSVKIPLLPSAMIPESINPNNFHEVGERFGTFGDSYGSLNTLFSGFAFAVLIISLFMQRQELKEQRKEISKSNEIAEEQQKILAQQSELIKKQVDGEFLQRFYDVLYRLFDEKSNRVNQLSIVTENQNIKSGNDVFKIYANIYSTKFSKDIESKDFYDSKKSLKDMMFEQYASTSLSHNATFDRTMYFEFLVFILKHIEDNENYIPIESAINTFKSYISFDETLCMIWYSSKREDLYVLIKKYKLYSHIENLLTITALEIINAYFNEN
;
A
#
# COMPACT_ATOMS: atom_id res chain seq x y z
N MET A 1 3.25 -13.35 16.36
CA MET A 1 2.26 -12.84 15.37
C MET A 1 0.86 -13.49 15.47
N LYS A 2 0.70 -14.83 15.55
CA LYS A 2 -0.63 -15.48 15.64
C LYS A 2 -1.54 -15.06 16.83
N SER A 3 -0.96 -14.66 17.96
CA SER A 3 -1.72 -14.30 19.19
C SER A 3 -2.46 -12.96 19.08
N ILE A 4 -1.88 -11.98 18.37
CA ILE A 4 -2.47 -10.63 18.23
C ILE A 4 -3.61 -10.68 17.20
N PHE A 5 -3.40 -11.43 16.11
CA PHE A 5 -4.41 -11.61 15.06
C PHE A 5 -5.65 -12.33 15.59
N ASN A 6 -5.48 -13.39 16.40
CA ASN A 6 -6.60 -14.07 17.05
C ASN A 6 -7.33 -13.18 18.08
N LYS A 7 -6.62 -12.31 18.81
CA LYS A 7 -7.25 -11.33 19.72
C LYS A 7 -8.06 -10.28 18.97
N LEU A 8 -7.59 -9.82 17.81
CA LEU A 8 -8.30 -8.87 16.96
C LEU A 8 -9.55 -9.49 16.32
N ILE A 9 -9.44 -10.72 15.82
CA ILE A 9 -10.58 -11.47 15.27
C ILE A 9 -11.62 -11.75 16.35
N LEU A 10 -11.22 -12.16 17.57
CA LEU A 10 -12.15 -12.36 18.68
C LEU A 10 -12.85 -11.07 19.11
N ARG A 11 -12.14 -9.93 19.08
CA ARG A 11 -12.71 -8.61 19.41
C ARG A 11 -13.64 -8.08 18.31
N PHE A 12 -13.43 -8.49 17.07
CA PHE A 12 -14.28 -8.17 15.93
C PHE A 12 -15.54 -9.05 15.90
N LEU A 13 -15.40 -10.35 16.20
CA LEU A 13 -16.51 -11.30 16.30
C LEU A 13 -17.38 -11.11 17.56
N SER A 14 -16.84 -10.52 18.64
CA SER A 14 -17.61 -10.21 19.85
C SER A 14 -18.50 -8.95 19.73
N ARG A 15 -18.40 -8.20 18.62
CA ARG A 15 -19.33 -7.12 18.28
C ARG A 15 -20.37 -7.62 17.29
N THR A 16 -21.17 -8.59 17.72
CA THR A 16 -22.45 -8.84 17.05
C THR A 16 -23.34 -7.61 17.26
N PRO A 17 -24.01 -7.10 16.20
CA PRO A 17 -24.94 -5.99 16.35
C PRO A 17 -26.05 -6.41 17.33
N GLU A 18 -26.35 -5.56 18.30
CA GLU A 18 -27.53 -5.71 19.13
C GLU A 18 -28.77 -5.83 18.22
N ASN A 19 -29.35 -7.02 18.28
CA ASN A 19 -30.66 -7.45 17.81
C ASN A 19 -31.61 -6.32 17.31
N PRO A 20 -31.92 -6.23 15.99
CA PRO A 20 -32.87 -5.25 15.44
C PRO A 20 -34.34 -5.55 15.77
N LYS A 21 -34.64 -6.61 16.54
CA LYS A 21 -36.02 -7.02 16.86
C LYS A 21 -36.77 -6.08 17.81
N LYS A 22 -36.13 -5.04 18.35
CA LYS A 22 -36.77 -4.13 19.33
C LYS A 22 -37.48 -2.93 18.68
N GLU A 23 -37.09 -2.53 17.47
CA GLU A 23 -37.70 -1.37 16.77
C GLU A 23 -38.98 -1.74 16.01
N THR A 24 -39.06 -2.93 15.43
CA THR A 24 -40.24 -3.39 14.68
C THR A 24 -41.51 -3.48 15.54
N ASN A 25 -41.38 -3.79 16.84
CA ASN A 25 -42.51 -3.91 17.76
C ASN A 25 -43.03 -2.56 18.30
N ARG A 26 -42.26 -1.46 18.14
CA ARG A 26 -42.74 -0.10 18.45
C ARG A 26 -43.60 0.45 17.31
N SER A 27 -43.13 0.31 16.08
CA SER A 27 -43.85 0.73 14.88
C SER A 27 -45.23 0.07 14.73
N SER A 28 -45.35 -1.24 15.02
CA SER A 28 -46.64 -1.95 14.96
C SER A 28 -47.64 -1.49 16.02
N LYS A 29 -47.16 -1.10 17.20
CA LYS A 29 -48.01 -0.56 18.28
C LYS A 29 -48.48 0.86 17.96
N GLU A 30 -47.59 1.67 17.38
CA GLU A 30 -47.91 3.02 16.94
C GLU A 30 -48.98 3.01 15.83
N LEU A 31 -48.84 2.12 14.84
CA LEU A 31 -49.85 1.93 13.78
C LEU A 31 -51.22 1.50 14.33
N PHE A 32 -51.24 0.60 15.31
CA PHE A 32 -52.49 0.18 15.96
C PHE A 32 -53.22 1.35 16.64
N TRP A 33 -52.49 2.20 17.39
CA TRP A 33 -53.07 3.37 18.04
C TRP A 33 -53.57 4.42 17.06
N ILE A 34 -52.88 4.60 15.92
CA ILE A 34 -53.35 5.49 14.85
C ILE A 34 -54.65 4.97 14.23
N ILE A 35 -54.71 3.68 13.91
CA ILE A 35 -55.93 3.05 13.34
C ILE A 35 -57.09 3.13 14.34
N LEU A 36 -56.82 2.89 15.63
CA LEU A 36 -57.81 3.02 16.69
C LEU A 36 -58.33 4.45 16.83
N ALA A 37 -57.43 5.45 16.78
CA ALA A 37 -57.81 6.86 16.83
C ALA A 37 -58.67 7.24 15.61
N LEU A 38 -58.32 6.79 14.40
CA LEU A 38 -59.12 7.00 13.20
C LEU A 38 -60.50 6.35 13.29
N LEU A 39 -60.60 5.14 13.87
CA LEU A 39 -61.87 4.47 14.14
C LEU A 39 -62.74 5.24 15.13
N ILE A 40 -62.14 5.78 16.20
CA ILE A 40 -62.86 6.61 17.18
C ILE A 40 -63.38 7.89 16.53
N ILE A 41 -62.56 8.54 15.69
CA ILE A 41 -62.94 9.73 14.92
C ILE A 41 -64.10 9.41 13.96
N PHE A 42 -64.05 8.27 13.28
CA PHE A 42 -65.10 7.81 12.37
C PHE A 42 -66.41 7.48 13.10
N LEU A 43 -66.33 6.81 14.25
CA LEU A 43 -67.49 6.54 15.11
C LEU A 43 -68.10 7.84 15.65
N PHE A 44 -67.27 8.79 16.05
CA PHE A 44 -67.72 10.11 16.48
C PHE A 44 -68.42 10.86 15.34
N TRP A 45 -67.89 10.81 14.12
CA TRP A 45 -68.50 11.39 12.92
C TRP A 45 -69.88 10.79 12.59
N LEU A 46 -70.04 9.46 12.74
CA LEU A 46 -71.31 8.76 12.53
C LEU A 46 -72.37 9.11 13.59
N TYR A 47 -71.97 9.28 14.85
CA TYR A 47 -72.91 9.47 15.97
C TYR A 47 -73.25 10.95 16.27
N TYR A 48 -72.36 11.87 15.87
CA TYR A 48 -72.51 13.30 16.06
C TYR A 48 -73.85 13.90 15.56
N PRO A 49 -74.36 13.59 14.34
CA PRO A 49 -75.67 14.11 13.91
C PRO A 49 -76.82 13.68 14.82
N ASN A 50 -76.83 12.42 15.29
CA ASN A 50 -77.85 11.94 16.23
C ASN A 50 -77.79 12.67 17.57
N PHE A 51 -76.58 13.03 18.01
CA PHE A 51 -76.38 13.82 19.23
C PHE A 51 -76.91 15.26 19.11
N ILE A 52 -76.73 15.91 17.95
CA ILE A 52 -77.29 17.24 17.67
C ILE A 52 -78.82 17.20 17.64
N ILE A 53 -79.41 16.19 16.99
CA ILE A 53 -80.87 15.97 16.94
C ILE A 53 -81.42 15.72 18.35
N TRP A 54 -80.74 14.91 19.17
CA TRP A 54 -81.15 14.64 20.55
C TRP A 54 -81.12 15.89 21.45
N LYS A 55 -80.18 16.81 21.22
CA LYS A 55 -80.09 18.07 21.97
C LYS A 55 -81.13 19.12 21.51
N ASN A 56 -81.64 19.00 20.29
CA ASN A 56 -82.60 19.91 19.69
C ASN A 56 -83.97 19.24 19.48
N GLU A 57 -84.92 19.38 20.41
CA GLU A 57 -86.35 19.36 20.04
C GLU A 57 -87.19 20.34 20.90
N PRO A 58 -88.20 21.06 20.33
CA PRO A 58 -88.68 21.02 18.94
C PRO A 58 -88.61 22.38 18.21
N SER A 59 -88.01 22.38 17.03
CA SER A 59 -88.65 22.93 15.82
C SER A 59 -87.87 22.48 14.58
N TYR A 60 -88.53 21.62 13.80
CA TYR A 60 -88.17 21.05 12.51
C TYR A 60 -87.20 19.85 12.47
N SER A 61 -87.77 18.73 12.01
CA SER A 61 -87.14 17.43 11.83
C SER A 61 -86.13 17.45 10.69
N VAL A 62 -84.86 17.27 11.03
CA VAL A 62 -83.79 17.01 10.09
C VAL A 62 -83.77 15.50 9.79
N LYS A 63 -84.34 15.06 8.66
CA LYS A 63 -84.25 13.66 8.19
C LYS A 63 -82.99 13.47 7.35
N ILE A 64 -82.10 12.58 7.79
CA ILE A 64 -80.88 12.18 7.08
C ILE A 64 -81.23 11.00 6.13
N PRO A 65 -81.07 11.11 4.80
CA PRO A 65 -81.20 9.95 3.92
C PRO A 65 -79.90 9.13 3.94
N LEU A 66 -79.97 7.91 4.46
CA LEU A 66 -78.83 6.98 4.58
C LEU A 66 -78.55 6.14 3.29
N LEU A 67 -79.22 6.41 2.17
CA LEU A 67 -79.15 5.60 0.94
C LEU A 67 -79.01 6.48 -0.32
N PRO A 68 -78.11 6.17 -1.28
CA PRO A 68 -78.02 6.85 -2.59
C PRO A 68 -79.35 6.79 -3.38
N SER A 69 -80.24 5.86 -3.05
CA SER A 69 -81.56 5.75 -3.68
C SER A 69 -82.55 6.82 -3.25
N ALA A 70 -82.22 7.67 -2.27
CA ALA A 70 -83.01 8.85 -1.91
C ALA A 70 -82.68 10.09 -2.77
N MET A 71 -81.80 9.94 -3.78
CA MET A 71 -81.27 11.03 -4.61
C MET A 71 -81.99 11.21 -5.96
N ILE A 72 -83.19 10.62 -6.15
CA ILE A 72 -84.06 10.97 -7.28
C ILE A 72 -85.44 11.32 -6.74
N PRO A 73 -85.79 12.62 -6.61
CA PRO A 73 -87.17 13.02 -6.54
C PRO A 73 -87.78 12.88 -7.92
N GLU A 74 -88.89 12.16 -8.01
CA GLU A 74 -89.84 12.32 -9.09
C GLU A 74 -90.21 13.82 -9.19
N SER A 75 -89.89 14.43 -10.34
CA SER A 75 -90.07 15.84 -10.71
C SER A 75 -89.54 16.89 -9.71
N ILE A 76 -88.37 17.46 -10.03
CA ILE A 76 -87.86 18.67 -9.37
C ILE A 76 -88.71 19.87 -9.82
N ASN A 77 -89.55 20.38 -8.92
CA ASN A 77 -90.24 21.66 -9.10
C ASN A 77 -89.23 22.81 -8.94
N PRO A 78 -89.06 23.71 -9.94
CA PRO A 78 -88.04 24.76 -9.92
C PRO A 78 -88.20 25.81 -8.81
N ASN A 79 -89.31 25.81 -8.07
CA ASN A 79 -89.55 26.76 -6.97
C ASN A 79 -89.11 26.26 -5.58
N ASN A 80 -88.70 25.00 -5.43
CA ASN A 80 -88.34 24.41 -4.12
C ASN A 80 -86.83 24.22 -3.91
N PHE A 81 -85.99 24.79 -4.78
CA PHE A 81 -84.53 24.78 -4.60
C PHE A 81 -84.09 25.49 -3.30
N HIS A 82 -84.86 26.47 -2.82
CA HIS A 82 -84.61 27.15 -1.55
C HIS A 82 -84.77 26.23 -0.34
N GLU A 83 -85.79 25.38 -0.32
CA GLU A 83 -86.09 24.48 0.80
C GLU A 83 -85.07 23.33 0.87
N VAL A 84 -84.59 22.87 -0.30
CA VAL A 84 -83.50 21.90 -0.42
C VAL A 84 -82.18 22.53 0.04
N GLY A 85 -81.89 23.77 -0.38
CA GLY A 85 -80.70 24.52 0.01
C GLY A 85 -80.65 24.86 1.50
N GLU A 86 -81.75 25.25 2.13
CA GLU A 86 -81.81 25.53 3.58
C GLU A 86 -81.59 24.27 4.42
N ARG A 87 -82.14 23.12 4.00
CA ARG A 87 -81.90 21.83 4.67
C ARG A 87 -80.43 21.44 4.58
N PHE A 88 -79.84 21.46 3.38
CA PHE A 88 -78.41 21.16 3.21
C PHE A 88 -77.49 22.21 3.88
N GLY A 89 -77.92 23.47 3.98
CA GLY A 89 -77.22 24.53 4.70
C GLY A 89 -77.19 24.33 6.22
N THR A 90 -78.32 24.00 6.84
CA THR A 90 -78.39 23.68 8.29
C THR A 90 -77.65 22.40 8.66
N PHE A 91 -77.61 21.42 7.75
CA PHE A 91 -76.68 20.30 7.86
C PHE A 91 -75.23 20.78 7.88
N GLY A 92 -74.82 21.61 6.92
CA GLY A 92 -73.48 22.17 6.85
C GLY A 92 -73.06 22.93 8.12
N ASP A 93 -73.94 23.77 8.67
CA ASP A 93 -73.68 24.56 9.88
C ASP A 93 -73.48 23.70 11.14
N SER A 94 -74.21 22.59 11.26
CA SER A 94 -74.08 21.68 12.40
C SER A 94 -72.74 20.94 12.44
N TYR A 95 -72.17 20.65 11.26
CA TYR A 95 -70.85 20.03 11.11
C TYR A 95 -69.69 21.04 11.11
N GLY A 96 -69.95 22.35 11.07
CA GLY A 96 -68.93 23.39 11.04
C GLY A 96 -67.99 23.38 12.25
N SER A 97 -68.55 23.21 13.47
CA SER A 97 -67.76 23.10 14.71
C SER A 97 -66.94 21.81 14.76
N LEU A 98 -67.49 20.70 14.27
CA LEU A 98 -66.82 19.40 14.19
C LEU A 98 -65.66 19.42 13.19
N ASN A 99 -65.87 19.97 11.99
CA ASN A 99 -64.84 20.13 10.97
C ASN A 99 -63.71 21.07 11.44
N THR A 100 -64.05 22.12 12.20
CA THR A 100 -63.06 23.04 12.79
C THR A 100 -62.20 22.32 13.84
N LEU A 101 -62.81 21.49 14.69
CA LEU A 101 -62.10 20.69 15.68
C LEU A 101 -61.18 19.66 15.02
N PHE A 102 -61.64 18.95 13.99
CA PHE A 102 -60.81 18.01 13.24
C PHE A 102 -59.66 18.70 12.51
N SER A 103 -59.89 19.87 11.92
CA SER A 103 -58.84 20.67 11.29
C SER A 103 -57.79 21.13 12.31
N GLY A 104 -58.22 21.54 13.51
CA GLY A 104 -57.32 21.88 14.62
C GLY A 104 -56.51 20.67 15.13
N PHE A 105 -57.14 19.49 15.22
CA PHE A 105 -56.46 18.26 15.61
C PHE A 105 -55.46 17.79 14.55
N ALA A 106 -55.83 17.79 13.26
CA ALA A 106 -54.92 17.48 12.17
C ALA A 106 -53.72 18.45 12.14
N PHE A 107 -53.97 19.74 12.38
CA PHE A 107 -52.92 20.74 12.50
C PHE A 107 -51.99 20.49 13.70
N ALA A 108 -52.53 20.08 14.86
CA ALA A 108 -51.73 19.70 16.02
C ALA A 108 -50.84 18.47 15.75
N VAL A 109 -51.39 17.45 15.08
CA VAL A 109 -50.62 16.26 14.65
C VAL A 109 -49.52 16.65 13.66
N LEU A 110 -49.80 17.55 12.72
CA LEU A 110 -48.82 18.07 11.77
C LEU A 110 -47.67 18.80 12.50
N ILE A 111 -47.99 19.66 13.47
CA ILE A 111 -46.98 20.35 14.29
C ILE A 111 -46.10 19.34 15.04
N ILE A 112 -46.70 18.34 15.69
CA ILE A 112 -45.94 17.30 16.42
C ILE A 112 -45.03 16.54 15.44
N SER A 113 -45.54 16.18 14.26
CA SER A 113 -44.76 15.50 13.22
C SER A 113 -43.57 16.36 12.76
N LEU A 114 -43.75 17.66 12.55
CA LEU A 114 -42.66 18.57 12.21
C LEU A 114 -41.60 18.66 13.32
N PHE A 115 -42.01 18.66 14.59
CA PHE A 115 -41.07 18.62 15.71
C PHE A 115 -40.26 17.32 15.73
N MET A 116 -40.91 16.17 15.51
CA MET A 116 -40.25 14.86 15.43
C MET A 116 -39.27 14.80 14.25
N GLN A 117 -39.71 15.21 13.06
CA GLN A 117 -38.86 15.27 11.84
C GLN A 117 -37.65 16.18 12.05
N ARG A 118 -37.82 17.33 12.72
CA ARG A 118 -36.70 18.23 13.04
C ARG A 118 -35.69 17.59 13.98
N GLN A 119 -36.15 16.80 14.96
CA GLN A 119 -35.26 16.08 15.86
C GLN A 119 -34.49 14.98 15.12
N GLU A 120 -35.17 14.21 14.28
CA GLU A 120 -34.55 13.16 13.44
C GLU A 120 -33.48 13.75 12.52
N LEU A 121 -33.78 14.86 11.82
CA LEU A 121 -32.79 15.56 10.97
C LEU A 121 -31.57 16.04 11.77
N LYS A 122 -31.75 16.45 13.03
CA LYS A 122 -30.65 16.85 13.91
C LYS A 122 -29.78 15.65 14.28
N GLU A 123 -30.40 14.52 14.57
CA GLU A 123 -29.69 13.26 14.88
C GLU A 123 -28.95 12.73 13.65
N GLN A 124 -29.59 12.70 12.47
CA GLN A 124 -28.96 12.33 11.20
C GLN A 124 -27.74 13.21 10.87
N ARG A 125 -27.83 14.54 11.06
CA ARG A 125 -26.69 15.44 10.88
C ARG A 125 -25.52 15.11 11.81
N LYS A 126 -25.81 14.73 13.06
CA LYS A 126 -24.79 14.31 14.03
C LYS A 126 -24.13 13.00 13.61
N GLU A 127 -24.90 12.04 13.10
CA GLU A 127 -24.35 10.78 12.57
C GLU A 127 -23.47 11.00 11.35
N ILE A 128 -23.89 11.85 10.41
CA ILE A 128 -23.07 12.21 9.24
C ILE A 128 -21.76 12.87 9.69
N SER A 129 -21.82 13.81 10.64
CA SER A 129 -20.62 14.46 11.19
C SER A 129 -19.65 13.42 11.78
N LYS A 130 -20.16 12.49 12.59
CA LYS A 130 -19.35 11.42 13.17
C LYS A 130 -18.80 10.46 12.10
N SER A 131 -19.58 10.15 11.08
CA SER A 131 -19.14 9.33 9.95
C SER A 131 -18.01 10.01 9.18
N ASN A 132 -18.09 11.32 8.98
CA ASN A 132 -17.03 12.10 8.32
C ASN A 132 -15.75 12.11 9.17
N GLU A 133 -15.85 12.32 10.48
CA GLU A 133 -14.71 12.26 11.39
C GLU A 133 -14.02 10.88 11.35
N ILE A 134 -14.80 9.79 11.35
CA ILE A 134 -14.28 8.43 11.21
C ILE A 134 -13.60 8.24 9.84
N ALA A 135 -14.20 8.74 8.76
CA ALA A 135 -13.62 8.65 7.42
C ALA A 135 -12.28 9.40 7.33
N GLU A 136 -12.18 10.58 7.93
CA GLU A 136 -10.93 11.35 8.01
C GLU A 136 -9.86 10.60 8.82
N GLU A 137 -10.23 9.99 9.94
CA GLU A 137 -9.31 9.16 10.74
C GLU A 137 -8.83 7.93 9.94
N GLN A 138 -9.74 7.27 9.22
CA GLN A 138 -9.40 6.14 8.34
C GLN A 138 -8.44 6.56 7.22
N GLN A 139 -8.64 7.72 6.60
CA GLN A 139 -7.70 8.24 5.59
C GLN A 139 -6.31 8.47 6.18
N LYS A 140 -6.21 9.03 7.39
CA LYS A 140 -4.92 9.21 8.08
C LYS A 140 -4.25 7.87 8.38
N ILE A 141 -4.99 6.88 8.87
CA ILE A 141 -4.47 5.54 9.14
C ILE A 141 -4.00 4.87 7.85
N LEU A 142 -4.77 4.97 6.76
CA LEU A 142 -4.39 4.40 5.46
C LEU A 142 -3.12 5.05 4.91
N ALA A 143 -2.99 6.37 5.03
CA ALA A 143 -1.78 7.08 4.62
C ALA A 143 -0.56 6.60 5.41
N GLN A 144 -0.69 6.48 6.74
CA GLN A 144 0.38 5.95 7.59
C GLN A 144 0.73 4.49 7.26
N GLN A 145 -0.27 3.64 7.03
CA GLN A 145 -0.06 2.25 6.62
C GLN A 145 0.66 2.16 5.28
N SER A 146 0.28 2.99 4.30
CA SER A 146 0.97 3.03 3.00
C SER A 146 2.44 3.41 3.14
N GLU A 147 2.77 4.36 4.03
CA GLU A 147 4.15 4.75 4.31
C GLU A 147 4.94 3.61 4.98
N LEU A 148 4.33 2.94 5.97
CA LEU A 148 4.95 1.81 6.66
C LEU A 148 5.19 0.63 5.72
N ILE A 149 4.23 0.31 4.85
CA ILE A 149 4.38 -0.74 3.84
C ILE A 149 5.53 -0.39 2.90
N LYS A 150 5.63 0.86 2.46
CA LYS A 150 6.75 1.29 1.61
C LYS A 150 8.10 1.06 2.29
N LYS A 151 8.26 1.52 3.54
CA LYS A 151 9.48 1.30 4.33
C LYS A 151 9.79 -0.19 4.53
N GLN A 152 8.76 -1.00 4.74
CA GLN A 152 8.92 -2.45 4.89
C GLN A 152 9.39 -3.09 3.58
N VAL A 153 8.80 -2.75 2.44
CA VAL A 153 9.20 -3.26 1.12
C VAL A 153 10.65 -2.87 0.82
N ASP A 154 11.03 -1.62 1.08
CA ASP A 154 12.40 -1.14 0.88
C ASP A 154 13.39 -1.92 1.77
N GLY A 155 13.04 -2.13 3.04
CA GLY A 155 13.86 -2.91 3.98
C GLY A 155 13.98 -4.39 3.60
N GLU A 156 12.89 -5.02 3.17
CA GLU A 156 12.87 -6.41 2.71
C GLU A 156 13.70 -6.60 1.43
N PHE A 157 13.64 -5.65 0.50
CA PHE A 157 14.51 -5.65 -0.68
C PHE A 157 15.99 -5.60 -0.28
N LEU A 158 16.35 -4.66 0.60
CA LEU A 158 17.73 -4.51 1.07
C LEU A 158 18.26 -5.79 1.73
N GLN A 159 17.44 -6.41 2.58
CA GLN A 159 17.79 -7.68 3.20
C GLN A 159 18.02 -8.78 2.16
N ARG A 160 17.08 -8.96 1.22
CA ARG A 160 17.20 -9.96 0.15
C ARG A 160 18.44 -9.75 -0.70
N PHE A 161 18.77 -8.50 -1.01
CA PHE A 161 19.98 -8.15 -1.75
C PHE A 161 21.23 -8.63 -1.01
N TYR A 162 21.39 -8.28 0.28
CA TYR A 162 22.54 -8.72 1.06
C TYR A 162 22.58 -10.26 1.23
N ASP A 163 21.42 -10.91 1.39
CA ASP A 163 21.35 -12.38 1.43
C ASP A 163 21.86 -13.03 0.14
N VAL A 164 21.58 -12.42 -1.02
CA VAL A 164 22.13 -12.88 -2.32
C VAL A 164 23.63 -12.56 -2.40
N LEU A 165 24.03 -11.34 -2.04
CA LEU A 165 25.42 -10.90 -2.09
C LEU A 165 26.34 -11.78 -1.23
N TYR A 166 25.94 -12.10 0.01
CA TYR A 166 26.71 -12.99 0.88
C TYR A 166 26.80 -14.41 0.32
N ARG A 167 25.73 -14.94 -0.27
CA ARG A 167 25.78 -16.23 -0.98
C ARG A 167 26.75 -16.21 -2.16
N LEU A 168 26.84 -15.09 -2.89
CA LEU A 168 27.83 -14.93 -3.95
C LEU A 168 29.26 -14.89 -3.40
N PHE A 169 29.48 -14.30 -2.23
CA PHE A 169 30.78 -14.35 -1.56
C PHE A 169 31.15 -15.75 -1.05
N ASP A 170 30.19 -16.51 -0.53
CA ASP A 170 30.42 -17.91 -0.17
C ASP A 170 30.83 -18.73 -1.39
N GLU A 171 30.13 -18.54 -2.51
CA GLU A 171 30.48 -19.17 -3.78
C GLU A 171 31.85 -18.71 -4.31
N LYS A 172 32.21 -17.43 -4.15
CA LYS A 172 33.55 -16.93 -4.45
C LYS A 172 34.60 -17.70 -3.64
N SER A 173 34.38 -17.84 -2.33
CA SER A 173 35.26 -18.58 -1.44
C SER A 173 35.43 -20.04 -1.88
N ASN A 174 34.34 -20.70 -2.28
CA ASN A 174 34.38 -22.06 -2.83
C ASN A 174 35.22 -22.13 -4.11
N ARG A 175 35.05 -21.18 -5.03
CA ARG A 175 35.84 -21.11 -6.26
C ARG A 175 37.32 -20.87 -5.98
N VAL A 176 37.65 -20.01 -5.02
CA VAL A 176 39.04 -19.82 -4.56
C VAL A 176 39.61 -21.16 -4.10
N ASN A 177 38.91 -21.90 -3.26
CA ASN A 177 39.39 -23.19 -2.74
C ASN A 177 39.58 -24.26 -3.82
N GLN A 178 38.88 -24.14 -4.95
CA GLN A 178 39.02 -25.03 -6.11
C GLN A 178 40.19 -24.62 -7.03
N LEU A 179 40.75 -23.42 -6.88
CA LEU A 179 41.94 -23.02 -7.63
C LEU A 179 43.11 -23.92 -7.23
N SER A 180 43.84 -24.41 -8.23
CA SER A 180 45.06 -25.17 -8.02
C SER A 180 46.07 -24.90 -9.12
N ILE A 181 47.34 -24.83 -8.75
CA ILE A 181 48.47 -24.74 -9.67
C ILE A 181 49.53 -25.78 -9.29
N VAL A 182 50.18 -26.32 -10.30
CA VAL A 182 51.34 -27.20 -10.12
C VAL A 182 52.58 -26.33 -10.21
N THR A 183 53.36 -26.30 -9.14
CA THR A 183 54.64 -25.59 -9.10
C THR A 183 55.73 -26.38 -9.82
N GLU A 184 56.85 -25.74 -10.15
CA GLU A 184 58.01 -26.39 -10.81
C GLU A 184 58.53 -27.61 -10.04
N ASN A 185 58.39 -27.61 -8.70
CA ASN A 185 58.75 -28.73 -7.83
C ASN A 185 57.68 -29.85 -7.79
N GLN A 186 56.72 -29.85 -8.72
CA GLN A 186 55.57 -30.77 -8.79
C GLN A 186 54.63 -30.74 -7.58
N ASN A 187 54.80 -29.77 -6.68
CA ASN A 187 53.88 -29.58 -5.56
C ASN A 187 52.62 -28.84 -6.02
N ILE A 188 51.47 -29.36 -5.61
CA ILE A 188 50.17 -28.71 -5.86
C ILE A 188 49.95 -27.64 -4.78
N LYS A 189 49.74 -26.41 -5.22
CA LYS A 189 49.32 -25.29 -4.37
C LYS A 189 47.88 -24.95 -4.71
N SER A 190 47.06 -24.71 -3.69
CA SER A 190 45.62 -24.51 -3.86
C SER A 190 45.10 -23.32 -3.04
N GLY A 191 43.92 -22.83 -3.39
CA GLY A 191 43.29 -21.74 -2.64
C GLY A 191 44.06 -20.43 -2.75
N ASN A 192 44.17 -19.73 -1.62
CA ASN A 192 44.84 -18.43 -1.53
C ASN A 192 46.32 -18.46 -1.90
N ASP A 193 47.00 -19.61 -1.80
CA ASP A 193 48.40 -19.73 -2.20
C ASP A 193 48.60 -19.52 -3.70
N VAL A 194 47.56 -19.79 -4.50
CA VAL A 194 47.58 -19.51 -5.95
C VAL A 194 47.75 -18.01 -6.18
N PHE A 195 46.93 -17.18 -5.54
CA PHE A 195 47.02 -15.72 -5.69
C PHE A 195 48.37 -15.17 -5.25
N LYS A 196 48.93 -15.65 -4.13
CA LYS A 196 50.27 -15.25 -3.66
C LYS A 196 51.35 -15.51 -4.71
N ILE A 197 51.30 -16.69 -5.35
CA ILE A 197 52.28 -17.07 -6.37
C ILE A 197 52.16 -16.14 -7.58
N TYR A 198 50.94 -15.91 -8.07
CA TYR A 198 50.71 -14.98 -9.17
C TYR A 198 51.14 -13.56 -8.81
N ALA A 199 50.74 -13.04 -7.65
CA ALA A 199 51.12 -11.71 -7.17
C ALA A 199 52.64 -11.54 -7.09
N ASN A 200 53.37 -12.52 -6.55
CA ASN A 200 54.83 -12.50 -6.49
C ASN A 200 55.48 -12.51 -7.89
N ILE A 201 54.96 -13.32 -8.81
CA ILE A 201 55.45 -13.34 -10.20
C ILE A 201 55.19 -12.00 -10.87
N TYR A 202 54.02 -11.40 -10.61
CA TYR A 202 53.67 -10.09 -11.12
C TYR A 202 54.61 -9.02 -10.59
N SER A 203 54.86 -8.95 -9.28
CA SER A 203 55.78 -7.97 -8.71
C SER A 203 57.22 -8.15 -9.22
N THR A 204 57.73 -9.39 -9.32
CA THR A 204 59.14 -9.66 -9.68
C THR A 204 59.47 -9.46 -11.15
N LYS A 205 58.60 -9.92 -12.06
CA LYS A 205 58.80 -9.68 -13.50
C LYS A 205 58.65 -8.20 -13.81
N PHE A 206 57.66 -7.55 -13.21
CA PHE A 206 57.37 -6.15 -13.48
C PHE A 206 58.48 -5.21 -12.98
N SER A 207 59.09 -5.48 -11.81
CA SER A 207 60.27 -4.71 -11.36
C SER A 207 61.44 -4.80 -12.34
N LYS A 208 61.65 -5.96 -12.96
CA LYS A 208 62.73 -6.15 -13.94
C LYS A 208 62.45 -5.40 -15.25
N ASP A 209 61.19 -5.39 -15.68
CA ASP A 209 60.78 -4.70 -16.90
C ASP A 209 60.94 -3.18 -16.77
N ILE A 210 60.64 -2.60 -15.59
CA ILE A 210 60.83 -1.17 -15.31
C ILE A 210 62.30 -0.77 -15.22
N GLU A 211 63.14 -1.60 -14.61
CA GLU A 211 64.58 -1.34 -14.51
C GLU A 211 65.30 -1.46 -15.87
N SER A 212 64.65 -2.08 -16.86
CA SER A 212 65.21 -2.25 -18.20
C SER A 212 65.16 -0.96 -19.01
N LYS A 213 66.23 -0.68 -19.78
CA LYS A 213 66.28 0.46 -20.72
C LYS A 213 65.20 0.41 -21.81
N ASP A 214 64.64 -0.77 -22.09
CA ASP A 214 63.58 -0.99 -23.08
C ASP A 214 62.23 -0.38 -22.66
N PHE A 215 62.06 -0.07 -21.36
CA PHE A 215 60.88 0.59 -20.82
C PHE A 215 60.63 1.97 -21.48
N TYR A 216 61.69 2.75 -21.70
CA TYR A 216 61.59 4.10 -22.27
C TYR A 216 61.51 4.12 -23.80
N ASP A 217 61.94 3.05 -24.48
CA ASP A 217 62.11 3.03 -25.94
C ASP A 217 60.91 2.43 -26.69
N SER A 218 60.09 1.60 -26.03
CA SER A 218 59.11 0.74 -26.70
C SER A 218 57.79 1.41 -27.16
N LYS A 219 57.50 2.68 -26.76
CA LYS A 219 56.17 3.33 -26.96
C LYS A 219 54.96 2.47 -26.52
N LYS A 220 55.20 1.42 -25.74
CA LYS A 220 54.20 0.44 -25.38
C LYS A 220 53.38 0.97 -24.21
N SER A 221 52.06 0.91 -24.31
CA SER A 221 51.19 1.31 -23.19
C SER A 221 51.49 0.41 -21.98
N LEU A 222 51.37 0.97 -20.77
CA LEU A 222 51.47 0.20 -19.54
C LEU A 222 50.49 -0.99 -19.53
N LYS A 223 49.31 -0.79 -20.12
CA LYS A 223 48.29 -1.83 -20.31
C LYS A 223 48.79 -3.01 -21.14
N ASP A 224 49.49 -2.75 -22.25
CA ASP A 224 50.01 -3.80 -23.13
C ASP A 224 51.10 -4.63 -22.43
N MET A 225 51.96 -3.97 -21.64
CA MET A 225 52.98 -4.65 -20.83
C MET A 225 52.35 -5.53 -19.75
N MET A 226 51.36 -5.00 -19.01
CA MET A 226 50.62 -5.77 -18.01
C MET A 226 49.91 -6.97 -18.64
N PHE A 227 49.36 -6.80 -19.84
CA PHE A 227 48.70 -7.87 -20.57
C PHE A 227 49.67 -8.99 -20.98
N GLU A 228 50.84 -8.66 -21.51
CA GLU A 228 51.85 -9.67 -21.88
C GLU A 228 52.38 -10.42 -20.66
N GLN A 229 52.61 -9.71 -19.57
CA GLN A 229 53.03 -10.31 -18.31
C GLN A 229 51.96 -11.23 -17.75
N TYR A 230 50.70 -10.80 -17.81
CA TYR A 230 49.55 -11.64 -17.46
C TYR A 230 49.49 -12.89 -18.36
N ALA A 231 49.55 -12.72 -19.68
CA ALA A 231 49.44 -13.79 -20.66
C ALA A 231 50.55 -14.84 -20.51
N SER A 232 51.80 -14.41 -20.36
CA SER A 232 52.94 -15.31 -20.16
C SER A 232 52.82 -16.12 -18.86
N THR A 233 52.35 -15.49 -17.78
CA THR A 233 52.17 -16.15 -16.47
C THR A 233 50.93 -17.05 -16.44
N SER A 234 49.89 -16.68 -17.17
CA SER A 234 48.69 -17.50 -17.38
C SER A 234 49.06 -18.79 -18.11
N LEU A 235 49.82 -18.70 -19.21
CA LEU A 235 50.27 -19.88 -19.98
C LEU A 235 51.12 -20.84 -19.16
N SER A 236 52.05 -20.33 -18.33
CA SER A 236 52.93 -21.17 -17.52
C SER A 236 52.18 -21.94 -16.40
N HIS A 237 51.00 -21.45 -16.00
CA HIS A 237 50.19 -22.04 -14.93
C HIS A 237 48.81 -22.49 -15.44
N ASN A 238 48.78 -23.06 -16.64
CA ASN A 238 47.61 -23.72 -17.24
C ASN A 238 46.34 -22.85 -17.34
N ALA A 239 46.50 -21.53 -17.46
CA ALA A 239 45.42 -20.56 -17.54
C ALA A 239 44.39 -20.71 -16.42
N THR A 240 44.88 -20.92 -15.18
CA THR A 240 44.05 -21.27 -14.02
C THR A 240 42.86 -20.34 -13.84
N PHE A 241 43.07 -19.01 -13.82
CA PHE A 241 41.99 -18.04 -13.66
C PHE A 241 41.00 -18.00 -14.83
N ASP A 242 41.48 -18.23 -16.06
CA ASP A 242 40.63 -18.24 -17.27
C ASP A 242 39.75 -19.49 -17.30
N ARG A 243 40.33 -20.65 -16.98
CA ARG A 243 39.61 -21.92 -16.94
C ARG A 243 38.54 -21.96 -15.86
N THR A 244 38.81 -21.36 -14.71
CA THR A 244 37.85 -21.28 -13.61
C THR A 244 36.92 -20.07 -13.71
N MET A 245 37.14 -19.18 -14.69
CA MET A 245 36.39 -17.94 -14.88
C MET A 245 36.28 -17.13 -13.58
N TYR A 246 37.37 -17.07 -12.80
CA TYR A 246 37.33 -16.51 -11.47
C TYR A 246 37.01 -15.01 -11.48
N PHE A 247 37.77 -14.24 -12.27
CA PHE A 247 37.56 -12.80 -12.40
C PHE A 247 36.28 -12.45 -13.15
N GLU A 248 35.79 -13.34 -14.03
CA GLU A 248 34.44 -13.21 -14.62
C GLU A 248 33.36 -13.19 -13.53
N PHE A 249 33.52 -14.05 -12.53
CA PHE A 249 32.60 -14.12 -11.40
C PHE A 249 32.68 -12.87 -10.50
N LEU A 250 33.88 -12.30 -10.30
CA LEU A 250 34.00 -11.02 -9.60
C LEU A 250 33.31 -9.89 -10.35
N VAL A 251 33.45 -9.84 -11.69
CA VAL A 251 32.72 -8.87 -12.51
C VAL A 251 31.21 -9.11 -12.42
N PHE A 252 30.75 -10.36 -12.40
CA PHE A 252 29.34 -10.66 -12.20
C PHE A 252 28.81 -10.12 -10.85
N ILE A 253 29.56 -10.27 -9.76
CA ILE A 253 29.19 -9.71 -8.46
C ILE A 253 29.14 -8.18 -8.50
N LEU A 254 30.15 -7.54 -9.09
CA LEU A 254 30.20 -6.07 -9.22
C LEU A 254 29.05 -5.52 -10.08
N LYS A 255 28.75 -6.18 -11.20
CA LYS A 255 27.59 -5.85 -12.04
C LYS A 255 26.27 -6.06 -11.30
N HIS A 256 26.15 -7.12 -10.50
CA HIS A 256 24.98 -7.32 -9.65
C HIS A 256 24.79 -6.17 -8.63
N ILE A 257 25.88 -5.61 -8.09
CA ILE A 257 25.82 -4.41 -7.23
C ILE A 257 25.39 -3.18 -8.05
N GLU A 258 25.94 -2.97 -9.25
CA GLU A 258 25.57 -1.87 -10.15
C GLU A 258 24.11 -1.90 -10.60
N ASP A 259 23.62 -3.07 -11.02
CA ASP A 259 22.26 -3.26 -11.51
C ASP A 259 21.20 -2.90 -10.44
N ASN A 260 21.59 -2.92 -9.17
CA ASN A 260 20.72 -2.64 -8.02
C ASN A 260 21.01 -1.28 -7.34
N GLU A 261 21.84 -0.42 -7.93
CA GLU A 261 22.29 0.86 -7.37
C GLU A 261 21.16 1.76 -6.86
N ASN A 262 20.01 1.77 -7.54
CA ASN A 262 18.86 2.62 -7.18
C ASN A 262 18.18 2.23 -5.86
N TYR A 263 18.41 1.01 -5.38
CA TYR A 263 17.68 0.43 -4.24
C TYR A 263 18.60 0.09 -3.07
N ILE A 264 19.91 0.24 -3.23
CA ILE A 264 20.90 -0.11 -2.22
C ILE A 264 21.87 1.05 -1.96
N PRO A 265 22.45 1.15 -0.76
CA PRO A 265 23.60 2.01 -0.52
C PRO A 265 24.84 1.44 -1.24
N ILE A 266 25.06 1.85 -2.49
CA ILE A 266 26.11 1.28 -3.35
C ILE A 266 27.51 1.36 -2.71
N GLU A 267 27.84 2.45 -2.03
CA GLU A 267 29.12 2.61 -1.34
C GLU A 267 29.32 1.54 -0.26
N SER A 268 28.27 1.23 0.51
CA SER A 268 28.32 0.18 1.54
C SER A 268 28.48 -1.21 0.91
N ALA A 269 27.77 -1.49 -0.17
CA ALA A 269 27.89 -2.75 -0.90
C ALA A 269 29.30 -2.94 -1.48
N ILE A 270 29.88 -1.89 -2.08
CA ILE A 270 31.24 -1.91 -2.63
C ILE A 270 32.29 -2.04 -1.53
N ASN A 271 32.13 -1.36 -0.39
CA ASN A 271 33.05 -1.53 0.74
C ASN A 271 32.96 -2.93 1.34
N THR A 272 31.78 -3.53 1.35
CA THR A 272 31.59 -4.94 1.69
C THR A 272 32.32 -5.83 0.69
N PHE A 273 32.18 -5.58 -0.61
CA PHE A 273 32.94 -6.33 -1.62
C PHE A 273 34.45 -6.25 -1.41
N LYS A 274 34.99 -5.05 -1.17
CA LYS A 274 36.42 -4.84 -0.88
C LYS A 274 36.90 -5.64 0.33
N SER A 275 36.09 -5.79 1.37
CA SER A 275 36.51 -6.55 2.58
C SER A 275 36.56 -8.07 2.35
N TYR A 276 35.91 -8.59 1.32
CA TYR A 276 35.91 -10.01 0.96
C TYR A 276 37.01 -10.39 -0.05
N ILE A 277 37.82 -9.43 -0.49
CA ILE A 277 38.93 -9.64 -1.42
C ILE A 277 40.25 -9.44 -0.68
N SER A 278 41.20 -10.35 -0.92
CA SER A 278 42.53 -10.25 -0.30
C SER A 278 43.47 -9.31 -1.05
N PHE A 279 44.59 -8.95 -0.42
CA PHE A 279 45.65 -8.16 -1.05
C PHE A 279 46.15 -8.79 -2.35
N ASP A 280 46.54 -10.07 -2.29
CA ASP A 280 47.07 -10.80 -3.45
C ASP A 280 46.04 -10.96 -4.56
N GLU A 281 44.78 -11.16 -4.19
CA GLU A 281 43.65 -11.25 -5.12
C GLU A 281 43.39 -9.93 -5.82
N THR A 282 43.46 -8.80 -5.10
CA THR A 282 43.32 -7.45 -5.66
C THR A 282 44.43 -7.17 -6.67
N LEU A 283 45.67 -7.52 -6.36
CA LEU A 283 46.77 -7.42 -7.33
C LEU A 283 46.48 -8.27 -8.57
N CYS A 284 46.14 -9.54 -8.40
CA CYS A 284 45.83 -10.39 -9.56
C CYS A 284 44.66 -9.85 -10.39
N MET A 285 43.66 -9.23 -9.75
CA MET A 285 42.52 -8.58 -10.41
C MET A 285 42.95 -7.37 -11.26
N ILE A 286 43.88 -6.54 -10.76
CA ILE A 286 44.44 -5.41 -11.50
C ILE A 286 45.23 -5.90 -12.73
N TRP A 287 46.03 -6.96 -12.60
CA TRP A 287 46.73 -7.51 -13.78
C TRP A 287 45.75 -8.13 -14.77
N TYR A 288 44.71 -8.81 -14.30
CA TYR A 288 43.67 -9.39 -15.17
C TYR A 288 42.88 -8.30 -15.91
N SER A 289 42.72 -7.10 -15.37
CA SER A 289 41.99 -6.02 -16.06
C SER A 289 42.68 -5.54 -17.34
N SER A 290 43.98 -5.81 -17.51
CA SER A 290 44.68 -5.54 -18.78
C SER A 290 44.09 -6.32 -19.95
N LYS A 291 43.55 -7.52 -19.69
CA LYS A 291 42.86 -8.37 -20.66
C LYS A 291 41.40 -7.96 -20.91
N ARG A 292 40.75 -7.36 -19.91
CA ARG A 292 39.30 -7.11 -19.92
C ARG A 292 38.95 -5.67 -19.55
N GLU A 293 38.38 -4.99 -20.53
CA GLU A 293 38.02 -3.58 -20.41
C GLU A 293 36.95 -3.30 -19.36
N ASP A 294 35.93 -4.14 -19.26
CA ASP A 294 34.84 -3.88 -18.32
C ASP A 294 35.26 -4.08 -16.86
N LEU A 295 36.19 -5.00 -16.58
CA LEU A 295 36.84 -5.06 -15.27
C LEU A 295 37.69 -3.82 -15.00
N TYR A 296 38.44 -3.34 -15.99
CA TYR A 296 39.23 -2.10 -15.87
C TYR A 296 38.35 -0.91 -15.48
N VAL A 297 37.23 -0.73 -16.17
CA VAL A 297 36.24 0.34 -15.89
C VAL A 297 35.68 0.21 -14.47
N LEU A 298 35.32 -1.00 -14.03
CA LEU A 298 34.80 -1.24 -12.68
C LEU A 298 35.82 -0.95 -11.58
N ILE A 299 37.08 -1.40 -11.75
CA ILE A 299 38.15 -1.13 -10.80
C ILE A 299 38.38 0.38 -10.67
N LYS A 300 38.41 1.10 -11.80
CA LYS A 300 38.58 2.56 -11.85
C LYS A 300 37.40 3.29 -11.20
N LYS A 301 36.16 2.93 -11.56
CA LYS A 301 34.92 3.55 -11.04
C LYS A 301 34.83 3.43 -9.51
N TYR A 302 35.08 2.25 -8.96
CA TYR A 302 34.91 1.95 -7.54
C TYR A 302 36.18 2.05 -6.69
N LYS A 303 37.31 2.40 -7.32
CA LYS A 303 38.64 2.41 -6.70
C LYS A 303 38.87 1.15 -5.88
N LEU A 304 38.74 -0.02 -6.52
CA LEU A 304 38.76 -1.31 -5.81
C LEU A 304 40.07 -1.55 -5.05
N TYR A 305 41.18 -0.97 -5.51
CA TYR A 305 42.49 -1.03 -4.87
C TYR A 305 42.66 -0.10 -3.64
N SER A 306 41.69 0.76 -3.31
CA SER A 306 41.84 1.76 -2.24
C SER A 306 42.15 1.14 -0.87
N HIS A 307 41.70 -0.09 -0.63
CA HIS A 307 41.91 -0.79 0.65
C HIS A 307 43.33 -1.35 0.80
N ILE A 308 44.10 -1.46 -0.28
CA ILE A 308 45.48 -1.97 -0.29
C ILE A 308 46.54 -0.88 -0.45
N GLU A 309 46.15 0.38 -0.68
CA GLU A 309 47.10 1.48 -0.95
C GLU A 309 48.21 1.58 0.10
N ASN A 310 47.87 1.44 1.38
CA ASN A 310 48.82 1.52 2.50
C ASN A 310 49.77 0.31 2.59
N LEU A 311 49.47 -0.78 1.89
CA LEU A 311 50.27 -2.02 1.88
C LEU A 311 51.18 -2.09 0.66
N LEU A 312 50.96 -1.23 -0.34
CA LEU A 312 51.77 -1.18 -1.54
C LEU A 312 53.06 -0.38 -1.29
N THR A 313 54.13 -0.74 -2.01
CA THR A 313 55.30 0.13 -2.11
C THR A 313 54.93 1.40 -2.87
N ILE A 314 55.64 2.50 -2.61
CA ILE A 314 55.44 3.79 -3.32
C ILE A 314 55.48 3.58 -4.84
N THR A 315 56.45 2.81 -5.32
CA THR A 315 56.59 2.45 -6.73
C THR A 315 55.36 1.71 -7.27
N ALA A 316 54.88 0.68 -6.58
CA ALA A 316 53.70 -0.09 -7.01
C ALA A 316 52.44 0.79 -7.06
N LEU A 317 52.29 1.71 -6.12
CA LEU A 317 51.17 2.64 -6.09
C LEU A 317 51.22 3.64 -7.26
N GLU A 318 52.40 4.19 -7.58
CA GLU A 318 52.60 5.09 -8.73
C GLU A 318 52.23 4.41 -10.05
N ILE A 319 52.63 3.14 -10.21
CA ILE A 319 52.30 2.34 -11.39
C ILE A 319 50.80 2.08 -11.49
N ILE A 320 50.17 1.64 -10.40
CA ILE A 320 48.72 1.36 -10.40
C ILE A 320 47.95 2.64 -10.74
N ASN A 321 48.37 3.78 -10.16
CA ASN A 321 47.81 5.07 -10.49
C ASN A 321 48.05 5.44 -11.96
N ALA A 322 49.26 5.24 -12.49
CA ALA A 322 49.55 5.49 -13.90
C ALA A 322 48.66 4.63 -14.81
N TYR A 323 48.49 3.35 -14.50
CA TYR A 323 47.66 2.42 -15.27
C TYR A 323 46.19 2.85 -15.33
N PHE A 324 45.60 3.27 -14.21
CA PHE A 324 44.21 3.73 -14.19
C PHE A 324 44.04 5.19 -14.64
N ASN A 325 45.13 5.96 -14.74
CA ASN A 325 45.14 7.35 -15.23
C ASN A 325 45.61 7.49 -16.69
N GLU A 326 46.08 6.42 -17.34
CA GLU A 326 46.27 6.39 -18.79
C GLU A 326 44.91 6.72 -19.46
N ASN A 327 44.88 7.87 -20.15
CA ASN A 327 43.72 8.40 -20.87
C ASN A 327 43.60 7.78 -22.25
#